data_AF-A0A8D8KBY5-F1
#
_entry.id   AF-A0A8D8KBY5-F1
#
_cell.length_a   1.000
_cell.length_b   1.000
_cell.length_c   1.000
_cell.angle_alpha   90.00
_cell.angle_beta   90.00
_cell.angle_gamma   90.00
#
_symmetry.space_group_name_H-M   'P 1'
#
loop_
_entity.id
_entity.type
_entity.pdbx_description
1 polymer ?
#
loop_
_entity_poly.entity_id
_entity_poly.type
_entity_poly.pdbx_seq_one_letter_code
_entity_poly.pdbx_strand_id
1 'polypeptide(L)'
;MFTKTCADLLQQEARLPGIITFCKDLDHAIGHSGVSVGLITEFCGPPGSGKTQMCLQLCVNANLPPELGGLGGKSLYLDTNFGFSPDRLREIATACVQHCQRIVRTSRPQLAEVTSKFTAESVMESVLYNHVHVCNELTKSIDTLERLLKLGEKIRLVVIDSYSFLIRCNIENTLERIRIDHTVLNRLQILAQKFKFAIVLTNDVTTKLNGTEPSTIAPALGDSHGHRVNQRIVLGQTGSEPGGLKT
;
A
#
# COMPACT_ATOMS: atom_id res chain seq x y z
N MET A 1 -2.32 -22.47 24.55
CA MET A 1 -2.73 -23.64 23.74
C MET A 1 -2.08 -23.52 22.36
N PHE A 2 -1.11 -24.36 22.04
CA PHE A 2 -0.49 -24.42 20.72
C PHE A 2 -1.23 -25.45 19.87
N THR A 3 -2.28 -25.03 19.16
CA THR A 3 -3.18 -25.93 18.39
C THR A 3 -2.95 -25.93 16.89
N LYS A 4 -2.08 -25.04 16.37
CA LYS A 4 -1.72 -24.98 14.95
C LYS A 4 -0.25 -25.36 14.79
N THR A 5 0.04 -26.22 13.83
CA THR A 5 1.41 -26.54 13.43
C THR A 5 1.96 -25.48 12.48
N CYS A 6 3.27 -25.44 12.32
CA CYS A 6 3.91 -24.60 11.30
C CYS A 6 3.43 -24.95 9.89
N ALA A 7 3.17 -26.23 9.60
CA ALA A 7 2.61 -26.66 8.32
C ALA A 7 1.20 -26.09 8.09
N ASP A 8 0.37 -26.01 9.13
CA ASP A 8 -0.96 -25.39 9.03
C ASP A 8 -0.88 -23.89 8.73
N LEU A 9 0.12 -23.20 9.31
CA LEU A 9 0.38 -21.79 9.04
C LEU A 9 0.87 -21.58 7.60
N LEU A 10 1.82 -22.38 7.14
CA LEU A 10 2.33 -22.31 5.76
C LEU A 10 1.22 -22.52 4.73
N GLN A 11 0.33 -23.50 4.96
CA GLN A 11 -0.83 -23.72 4.09
C GLN A 11 -1.84 -22.57 4.15
N GLN A 12 -1.98 -21.90 5.30
CA GLN A 12 -2.82 -20.71 5.43
C GLN A 12 -2.22 -19.52 4.67
N GLU A 13 -0.92 -19.29 4.81
CA GLU A 13 -0.20 -18.21 4.13
C GLU A 13 -0.19 -18.38 2.62
N ALA A 14 0.02 -19.60 2.11
CA ALA A 14 -0.05 -19.91 0.68
C ALA A 14 -1.43 -19.60 0.06
N ARG A 15 -2.48 -19.49 0.88
CA ARG A 15 -3.85 -19.15 0.47
C ARG A 15 -4.19 -17.69 0.70
N LEU A 16 -3.32 -16.90 1.35
CA LEU A 16 -3.58 -15.49 1.55
C LEU A 16 -3.45 -14.75 0.21
N PRO A 17 -4.51 -14.05 -0.22
CA PRO A 17 -4.45 -13.32 -1.46
C PRO A 17 -3.64 -12.04 -1.28
N GLY A 18 -3.05 -11.56 -2.37
CA GLY A 18 -2.28 -10.32 -2.43
C GLY A 18 -2.75 -9.48 -3.62
N ILE A 19 -2.26 -8.25 -3.69
CA ILE A 19 -2.47 -7.35 -4.81
C ILE A 19 -1.20 -7.37 -5.65
N ILE A 20 -1.29 -7.89 -6.87
CA ILE A 20 -0.17 -7.91 -7.80
C ILE A 20 0.28 -6.49 -8.17
N THR A 21 1.56 -6.34 -8.48
CA THR A 21 2.17 -5.08 -8.91
C THR A 21 2.27 -4.94 -10.43
N PHE A 22 1.93 -6.01 -11.17
CA PHE A 22 2.25 -6.22 -12.60
C PHE A 22 3.75 -6.29 -12.92
N CYS A 23 4.61 -6.31 -11.90
CA CYS A 23 6.03 -6.61 -12.04
C CYS A 23 6.29 -7.94 -11.33
N LYS A 24 6.51 -9.01 -12.11
CA LYS A 24 6.69 -10.36 -11.54
C LYS A 24 7.87 -10.46 -10.59
N ASP A 25 8.96 -9.75 -10.89
CA ASP A 25 10.16 -9.75 -10.05
C ASP A 25 9.90 -9.02 -8.74
N LEU A 26 9.16 -7.90 -8.78
CA LEU A 26 8.76 -7.18 -7.58
C LEU A 26 7.77 -8.00 -6.75
N ASP A 27 6.77 -8.61 -7.39
CA ASP A 27 5.82 -9.51 -6.74
C ASP A 27 6.61 -10.60 -6.01
N HIS A 28 7.45 -11.36 -6.73
CA HIS A 28 8.26 -12.42 -6.13
C HIS A 28 9.13 -11.96 -4.94
N ALA A 29 9.70 -10.75 -5.02
CA ALA A 29 10.53 -10.18 -3.97
C ALA A 29 9.73 -9.80 -2.70
N ILE A 30 8.48 -9.35 -2.84
CA ILE A 30 7.65 -8.88 -1.72
C ILE A 30 6.63 -9.92 -1.25
N GLY A 31 6.49 -11.04 -1.95
CA GLY A 31 5.65 -12.16 -1.55
C GLY A 31 5.01 -12.85 -2.76
N HIS A 32 4.69 -14.14 -2.65
CA HIS A 32 4.24 -14.93 -3.80
C HIS A 32 3.03 -14.36 -4.59
N SER A 33 2.26 -13.43 -4.01
CA SER A 33 1.07 -12.79 -4.60
C SER A 33 1.12 -11.25 -4.64
N GLY A 34 2.30 -10.63 -4.48
CA GLY A 34 2.46 -9.18 -4.40
C GLY A 34 2.18 -8.62 -3.01
N VAL A 35 1.54 -7.44 -2.93
CA VAL A 35 1.26 -6.75 -1.66
C VAL A 35 0.23 -7.53 -0.85
N SER A 36 0.66 -8.10 0.27
CA SER A 36 -0.13 -9.05 1.06
C SER A 36 -1.19 -8.38 1.93
N VAL A 37 -2.37 -9.00 2.04
CA VAL A 37 -3.42 -8.54 2.95
C VAL A 37 -3.04 -8.80 4.42
N GLY A 38 -3.50 -7.92 5.31
CA GLY A 38 -3.23 -8.05 6.75
C GLY A 38 -1.84 -7.61 7.20
N LEU A 39 -0.98 -7.20 6.26
CA LEU A 39 0.37 -6.68 6.52
C LEU A 39 0.47 -5.20 6.13
N ILE A 40 1.42 -4.50 6.77
CA ILE A 40 1.81 -3.14 6.43
C ILE A 40 2.99 -3.19 5.48
N THR A 41 2.78 -2.69 4.26
CA THR A 41 3.83 -2.49 3.25
C THR A 41 4.17 -1.01 3.16
N GLU A 42 5.45 -0.67 3.20
CA GLU A 42 5.95 0.69 3.12
C GLU A 42 6.81 0.86 1.86
N PHE A 43 6.47 1.84 1.02
CA PHE A 43 7.33 2.32 -0.05
C PHE A 43 8.11 3.54 0.45
N CYS A 44 9.42 3.40 0.56
CA CYS A 44 10.31 4.47 1.02
C CYS A 44 11.24 4.92 -0.11
N GLY A 45 11.56 6.22 -0.19
CA GLY A 45 12.53 6.71 -1.18
C GLY A 45 12.55 8.24 -1.29
N PRO A 46 13.47 8.82 -2.06
CA PRO A 46 13.52 10.26 -2.29
C PRO A 46 12.29 10.77 -3.06
N PRO A 47 12.06 12.09 -3.11
CA PRO A 47 11.07 12.69 -3.99
C PRO A 47 11.28 12.24 -5.45
N GLY A 48 10.19 11.96 -6.17
CA GLY A 48 10.27 11.53 -7.57
C GLY A 48 10.76 10.09 -7.80
N SER A 49 10.90 9.26 -6.75
CA SER A 49 11.27 7.85 -6.90
C SER A 49 10.13 6.91 -7.35
N GLY A 50 8.91 7.44 -7.53
CA GLY A 50 7.75 6.67 -8.01
C GLY A 50 6.81 6.14 -6.92
N LYS A 51 6.98 6.52 -5.65
CA LYS A 51 6.11 6.09 -4.52
C LYS A 51 4.62 6.26 -4.82
N THR A 52 4.19 7.48 -5.15
CA THR A 52 2.80 7.80 -5.49
C THR A 52 2.32 7.06 -6.74
N GLN A 53 3.17 6.85 -7.75
CA GLN A 53 2.81 6.07 -8.94
C GLN A 53 2.49 4.62 -8.57
N MET A 54 3.29 4.03 -7.66
CA MET A 54 3.06 2.69 -7.15
C MET A 54 1.75 2.59 -6.36
N CYS A 55 1.45 3.59 -5.53
CA CYS A 55 0.18 3.70 -4.81
C CYS A 55 -1.03 3.75 -5.75
N LEU A 56 -1.00 4.60 -6.79
CA LEU A 56 -2.07 4.69 -7.78
C LEU A 56 -2.24 3.37 -8.55
N GLN A 57 -1.14 2.72 -8.94
CA GLN A 57 -1.17 1.42 -9.60
C GLN A 57 -1.83 0.36 -8.72
N LEU A 58 -1.47 0.29 -7.44
CA LEU A 58 -2.07 -0.66 -6.51
C LEU A 58 -3.55 -0.39 -6.28
N CYS A 59 -4.00 0.87 -6.26
CA CYS A 59 -5.43 1.20 -6.20
C CYS A 59 -6.21 0.64 -7.39
N VAL A 60 -5.65 0.72 -8.59
CA VAL A 60 -6.26 0.08 -9.77
C VAL A 60 -6.22 -1.45 -9.65
N ASN A 61 -5.09 -2.01 -9.22
CA ASN A 61 -4.89 -3.46 -9.17
C ASN A 61 -5.75 -4.15 -8.11
N ALA A 62 -6.03 -3.50 -6.98
CA ALA A 62 -6.91 -4.05 -5.93
C ALA A 62 -8.35 -4.31 -6.44
N ASN A 63 -8.78 -3.50 -7.42
CA ASN A 63 -10.09 -3.60 -8.06
C ASN A 63 -10.16 -4.70 -9.13
N LEU A 64 -9.02 -5.26 -9.55
CA LEU A 64 -9.01 -6.33 -10.54
C LEU A 64 -9.79 -7.55 -10.03
N PRO A 65 -10.46 -8.30 -10.93
CA PRO A 65 -11.02 -9.60 -10.59
C PRO A 65 -9.95 -10.53 -10.01
N PRO A 66 -10.29 -11.40 -9.03
CA PRO A 66 -9.35 -12.36 -8.46
C PRO A 66 -8.67 -13.27 -9.50
N GLU A 67 -9.37 -13.58 -10.59
CA GLU A 67 -8.87 -14.41 -11.69
C GLU A 67 -7.72 -13.75 -12.47
N LEU A 68 -7.57 -12.43 -12.33
CA LEU A 68 -6.51 -11.60 -12.90
C LEU A 68 -5.49 -11.11 -11.86
N GLY A 69 -5.56 -11.62 -10.62
CA GLY A 69 -4.60 -11.30 -9.56
C GLY A 69 -4.95 -10.08 -8.70
N GLY A 70 -6.17 -9.55 -8.80
CA GLY A 70 -6.69 -8.58 -7.85
C GLY A 70 -7.47 -9.18 -6.70
N LEU A 71 -8.19 -8.33 -5.97
CA LEU A 71 -9.03 -8.73 -4.83
C LEU A 71 -10.52 -8.43 -5.03
N GLY A 72 -10.90 -7.88 -6.19
CA GLY A 72 -12.27 -7.55 -6.56
C GLY A 72 -12.95 -6.60 -5.57
N GLY A 73 -12.23 -5.62 -5.04
CA GLY A 73 -12.77 -4.68 -4.07
C GLY A 73 -12.17 -3.29 -4.14
N LYS A 74 -12.84 -2.37 -3.44
CA LYS A 74 -12.56 -0.92 -3.42
C LYS A 74 -11.21 -0.62 -2.77
N SER A 75 -10.66 0.54 -3.11
CA SER A 75 -9.46 1.10 -2.48
C SER A 75 -9.81 2.37 -1.73
N LEU A 76 -9.18 2.60 -0.58
CA LEU A 76 -9.22 3.89 0.12
C LEU A 76 -7.85 4.57 0.00
N TYR A 77 -7.84 5.78 -0.54
CA TYR A 77 -6.64 6.61 -0.68
C TYR A 77 -6.72 7.79 0.28
N LEU A 78 -5.80 7.83 1.25
CA LEU A 78 -5.63 8.94 2.18
C LEU A 78 -4.42 9.77 1.74
N ASP A 79 -4.69 10.94 1.15
CA ASP A 79 -3.66 11.87 0.68
C ASP A 79 -3.33 12.90 1.76
N THR A 80 -2.05 13.13 2.03
CA THR A 80 -1.56 14.08 3.03
C THR A 80 -0.77 15.22 2.43
N ASN A 81 -0.38 15.13 1.15
CA ASN A 81 0.53 16.07 0.51
C ASN A 81 0.08 16.48 -0.92
N PHE A 82 -1.22 16.36 -1.21
CA PHE A 82 -1.80 16.70 -2.52
C PHE A 82 -1.12 15.98 -3.70
N GLY A 83 -0.65 14.75 -3.47
CA GLY A 83 0.01 13.94 -4.49
C GLY A 83 -0.96 13.18 -5.40
N PHE A 84 -2.23 13.07 -5.00
CA PHE A 84 -3.23 12.32 -5.75
C PHE A 84 -3.69 13.07 -7.01
N SER A 85 -3.64 12.41 -8.17
CA SER A 85 -4.11 12.94 -9.44
C SER A 85 -5.18 12.02 -10.04
N PRO A 86 -6.45 12.47 -10.11
CA PRO A 86 -7.53 11.70 -10.73
C PRO A 86 -7.26 11.41 -12.22
N ASP A 87 -6.71 12.37 -12.96
CA ASP A 87 -6.36 12.17 -14.37
C ASP A 87 -5.31 11.06 -14.52
N ARG A 88 -4.28 11.07 -13.66
CA ARG A 88 -3.26 10.02 -13.66
C ARG A 88 -3.84 8.66 -13.27
N LEU A 89 -4.75 8.61 -12.30
CA LEU A 89 -5.44 7.36 -11.95
C LEU A 89 -6.24 6.83 -13.14
N ARG A 90 -6.95 7.70 -13.88
CA ARG A 90 -7.72 7.32 -15.08
C ARG A 90 -6.81 6.78 -16.18
N GLU A 91 -5.64 7.38 -16.40
CA GLU A 91 -4.63 6.87 -17.34
C GLU A 91 -4.19 5.45 -16.99
N ILE A 92 -3.81 5.23 -15.71
CA ILE A 92 -3.38 3.93 -15.22
C ILE A 92 -4.51 2.90 -15.31
N ALA A 93 -5.74 3.28 -14.94
CA ALA A 93 -6.92 2.43 -15.04
C ALA A 93 -7.19 2.01 -16.49
N THR A 94 -7.14 2.97 -17.42
CA THR A 94 -7.36 2.71 -18.85
C THR A 94 -6.31 1.73 -19.40
N ALA A 95 -5.03 1.97 -19.09
CA ALA A 95 -3.94 1.09 -19.52
C ALA A 95 -4.10 -0.33 -18.92
N CYS A 96 -4.49 -0.42 -17.64
CA CYS A 96 -4.72 -1.68 -16.96
C CYS A 96 -5.88 -2.48 -17.59
N VAL A 97 -7.02 -1.83 -17.86
CA VAL A 97 -8.18 -2.46 -18.53
C VAL A 97 -7.77 -2.99 -19.91
N GLN A 98 -7.08 -2.19 -20.72
CA GLN A 98 -6.60 -2.63 -22.03
C GLN A 98 -5.62 -3.80 -21.92
N HIS A 99 -4.75 -3.79 -20.91
CA HIS A 99 -3.83 -4.89 -20.64
C HIS A 99 -4.56 -6.18 -20.27
N CYS A 100 -5.55 -6.10 -19.37
CA CYS A 100 -6.36 -7.23 -18.95
C CYS A 100 -7.18 -7.81 -20.11
N GLN A 101 -7.79 -6.95 -20.94
CA GLN A 101 -8.52 -7.38 -22.14
C GLN A 101 -7.62 -8.16 -23.12
N ARG A 102 -6.37 -7.73 -23.27
CA ARG A 102 -5.39 -8.46 -24.10
C ARG A 102 -5.08 -9.83 -23.53
N ILE A 103 -4.84 -9.93 -22.22
CA ILE A 103 -4.58 -11.22 -21.54
C ILE A 103 -5.77 -12.17 -21.71
N VAL A 104 -6.99 -11.68 -21.51
CA VAL A 104 -8.21 -12.50 -21.64
C VAL A 104 -8.36 -13.02 -23.06
N ARG A 105 -8.18 -12.15 -24.08
CA ARG A 105 -8.29 -12.55 -25.49
C ARG A 105 -7.25 -13.60 -25.90
N THR A 106 -6.02 -13.46 -25.42
CA THR A 106 -4.91 -14.33 -25.86
C THR A 106 -4.82 -15.63 -25.05
N SER A 107 -5.04 -15.57 -23.74
CA SER A 107 -4.70 -16.67 -22.82
C SER A 107 -5.89 -17.29 -22.09
N ARG A 108 -6.99 -16.56 -21.90
CA ARG A 108 -8.12 -16.99 -21.04
C ARG A 108 -9.49 -16.48 -21.54
N PRO A 109 -9.94 -16.89 -22.74
CA PRO A 109 -11.18 -16.38 -23.34
C PRO A 109 -12.43 -16.63 -22.46
N GLN A 110 -12.41 -17.66 -21.61
CA GLN A 110 -13.47 -17.96 -20.66
C GLN A 110 -13.73 -16.86 -19.61
N LEU A 111 -12.78 -15.93 -19.40
CA LEU A 111 -12.91 -14.83 -18.43
C LEU A 111 -13.54 -13.56 -19.03
N ALA A 112 -13.93 -13.58 -20.31
CA ALA A 112 -14.46 -12.40 -21.00
C ALA A 112 -15.67 -11.77 -20.28
N GLU A 113 -16.62 -12.58 -19.82
CA GLU A 113 -17.80 -12.10 -19.08
C GLU A 113 -17.42 -11.44 -17.74
N VAL A 114 -16.50 -12.05 -16.98
CA VAL A 114 -16.05 -11.51 -15.68
C VAL A 114 -15.37 -10.16 -15.88
N THR A 115 -14.55 -10.04 -16.92
CA THR A 115 -13.85 -8.78 -17.23
C THR A 115 -14.72 -7.71 -17.87
N SER A 116 -15.93 -8.05 -18.37
CA SER A 116 -16.81 -7.07 -19.00
C SER A 116 -17.23 -5.94 -18.06
N LYS A 117 -17.30 -6.23 -16.75
CA LYS A 117 -17.64 -5.27 -15.70
C LYS A 117 -16.45 -4.42 -15.23
N PHE A 118 -15.22 -4.82 -15.58
CA PHE A 118 -14.01 -4.11 -15.20
C PHE A 118 -13.68 -3.06 -16.27
N THR A 119 -14.19 -1.85 -16.06
CA THR A 119 -13.94 -0.67 -16.92
C THR A 119 -13.17 0.41 -16.16
N ALA A 120 -12.61 1.38 -16.88
CA ALA A 120 -11.89 2.48 -16.24
C ALA A 120 -12.81 3.28 -15.31
N GLU A 121 -14.06 3.50 -15.72
CA GLU A 121 -15.09 4.20 -14.94
C GLU A 121 -15.40 3.44 -13.64
N SER A 122 -15.58 2.13 -13.73
CA SER A 122 -15.84 1.29 -12.54
C SER A 122 -14.68 1.35 -11.54
N VAL A 123 -13.44 1.44 -12.03
CA VAL A 123 -12.25 1.59 -11.17
C VAL A 123 -12.24 2.96 -10.50
N MET A 124 -12.55 4.03 -11.24
CA MET A 124 -12.59 5.39 -10.70
C MET A 124 -13.66 5.51 -9.59
N GLU A 125 -14.83 4.90 -9.77
CA GLU A 125 -15.89 4.86 -8.74
C GLU A 125 -15.52 4.03 -7.51
N SER A 126 -14.61 3.07 -7.67
CA SER A 126 -14.21 2.16 -6.61
C SER A 126 -13.01 2.63 -5.80
N VAL A 127 -12.36 3.73 -6.20
CA VAL A 127 -11.29 4.37 -5.42
C VAL A 127 -11.88 5.53 -4.60
N LEU A 128 -12.04 5.30 -3.31
CA LEU A 128 -12.49 6.30 -2.34
C LEU A 128 -11.30 7.18 -1.96
N TYR A 129 -11.47 8.50 -2.08
CA TYR A 129 -10.43 9.48 -1.77
C TYR A 129 -10.80 10.30 -0.53
N ASN A 130 -9.83 10.55 0.34
CA ASN A 130 -9.93 11.58 1.37
C ASN A 130 -8.59 12.30 1.55
N HIS A 131 -8.65 13.61 1.74
CA HIS A 131 -7.48 14.40 2.09
C HIS A 131 -7.37 14.54 3.61
N VAL A 132 -6.16 14.40 4.15
CA VAL A 132 -5.89 14.33 5.59
C VAL A 132 -4.76 15.30 5.94
N HIS A 133 -5.10 16.37 6.65
CA HIS A 133 -4.16 17.41 7.07
C HIS A 133 -3.54 17.13 8.43
N VAL A 134 -4.27 16.47 9.34
CA VAL A 134 -3.85 16.27 10.74
C VAL A 134 -4.14 14.85 11.24
N CYS A 135 -3.40 14.39 12.26
CA CYS A 135 -3.55 13.04 12.82
C CYS A 135 -4.96 12.73 13.36
N ASN A 136 -5.71 13.75 13.81
CA ASN A 136 -7.09 13.59 14.23
C ASN A 136 -8.02 13.23 13.05
N GLU A 137 -7.78 13.80 11.86
CA GLU A 137 -8.52 13.46 10.64
C GLU A 137 -8.18 12.06 10.14
N LEU A 138 -6.93 11.62 10.30
CA LEU A 138 -6.54 10.24 10.04
C LEU A 138 -7.34 9.29 10.94
N THR A 139 -7.42 9.59 12.23
CA THR A 139 -8.17 8.76 13.19
C THR A 139 -9.65 8.68 12.82
N LYS A 140 -10.27 9.81 12.46
CA LYS A 140 -11.66 9.86 11.96
C LYS A 140 -11.85 9.09 10.64
N SER A 141 -10.85 9.12 9.75
CA SER A 141 -10.86 8.35 8.51
C SER A 141 -10.82 6.85 8.79
N ILE A 142 -10.04 6.42 9.78
CA ILE A 142 -10.00 5.03 10.25
C ILE A 142 -11.32 4.63 10.92
N ASP A 143 -11.96 5.52 11.69
CA ASP A 143 -13.29 5.26 12.26
C ASP A 143 -14.34 5.05 11.16
N THR A 144 -14.30 5.90 10.12
CA THR A 144 -15.19 5.79 8.96
C THR A 144 -14.92 4.50 8.19
N LEU A 145 -13.65 4.16 7.93
CA LEU A 145 -13.24 2.90 7.34
C LEU A 145 -13.81 1.70 8.12
N GLU A 146 -13.66 1.71 9.45
CA GLU A 146 -14.19 0.64 10.30
C GLU A 146 -15.72 0.50 10.18
N ARG A 147 -16.45 1.61 10.08
CA ARG A 147 -17.91 1.59 9.84
C ARG A 147 -18.24 1.01 8.47
N LEU A 148 -17.56 1.45 7.41
CA LEU A 148 -17.78 0.94 6.04
C LEU A 148 -17.53 -0.58 5.98
N LEU A 149 -16.45 -1.05 6.60
CA LEU A 149 -16.12 -2.47 6.70
C LEU A 149 -17.19 -3.27 7.45
N LYS A 150 -17.78 -2.72 8.53
CA LYS A 150 -18.87 -3.35 9.28
C LYS A 150 -20.20 -3.36 8.50
N LEU A 151 -20.43 -2.38 7.63
CA LEU A 151 -21.59 -2.33 6.73
C LEU A 151 -21.49 -3.33 5.57
N GLY A 152 -20.33 -3.98 5.40
CA GLY A 152 -20.11 -4.99 4.37
C GLY A 152 -19.47 -4.45 3.09
N GLU A 153 -18.97 -3.22 3.10
CA GLU A 153 -18.19 -2.69 1.98
C GLU A 153 -16.90 -3.48 1.78
N LYS A 154 -16.64 -3.92 0.54
CA LYS A 154 -15.48 -4.73 0.19
C LYS A 154 -14.26 -3.84 -0.08
N ILE A 155 -13.69 -3.26 0.96
CA ILE A 155 -12.42 -2.51 0.85
C ILE A 155 -11.27 -3.51 0.94
N ARG A 156 -10.34 -3.44 -0.02
CA ARG A 156 -9.23 -4.40 -0.19
C ARG A 156 -7.85 -3.77 -0.14
N LEU A 157 -7.77 -2.45 -0.24
CA LEU A 157 -6.53 -1.68 -0.10
C LEU A 157 -6.81 -0.39 0.65
N VAL A 158 -5.91 -0.04 1.57
CA VAL A 158 -5.83 1.28 2.20
C VAL A 158 -4.43 1.84 1.94
N VAL A 159 -4.38 2.99 1.27
CA VAL A 159 -3.15 3.74 0.99
C VAL A 159 -3.11 4.98 1.87
N ILE A 160 -1.94 5.26 2.47
CA ILE A 160 -1.64 6.55 3.11
C ILE A 160 -0.41 7.16 2.45
N ASP A 161 -0.61 8.19 1.65
CA ASP A 161 0.44 8.87 0.88
C ASP A 161 0.46 10.38 1.20
N SER A 162 1.44 10.95 1.92
CA SER A 162 2.59 10.34 2.59
C SER A 162 2.42 10.27 4.10
N TYR A 163 2.57 9.07 4.66
CA TYR A 163 2.43 8.84 6.11
C TYR A 163 3.50 9.59 6.91
N SER A 164 4.73 9.63 6.39
CA SER A 164 5.86 10.35 7.01
C SER A 164 5.63 11.84 7.13
N PHE A 165 5.01 12.46 6.11
CA PHE A 165 4.71 13.88 6.11
C PHE A 165 3.72 14.23 7.23
N LEU A 166 2.61 13.50 7.30
CA LEU A 166 1.57 13.69 8.32
C LEU A 166 2.10 13.54 9.75
N ILE A 167 2.97 12.57 9.99
CA ILE A 167 3.50 12.33 11.35
C ILE A 167 4.60 13.36 11.70
N ARG A 168 5.41 13.79 10.74
CA ARG A 168 6.52 14.74 11.00
C ARG A 168 6.06 16.19 11.14
N CYS A 169 5.12 16.62 10.32
CA CYS A 169 4.71 18.02 10.24
C CYS A 169 3.69 18.40 11.31
N ASN A 170 2.94 17.44 11.84
CA ASN A 170 1.84 17.71 12.76
C ASN A 170 2.19 17.51 14.24
N ILE A 171 3.33 16.86 14.54
CA ILE A 171 3.72 16.52 15.90
C ILE A 171 5.19 16.89 16.12
N GLU A 172 5.42 17.91 16.94
CA GLU A 172 6.77 18.36 17.30
C GLU A 172 7.44 17.42 18.31
N ASN A 173 6.67 16.91 19.27
CA ASN A 173 7.20 16.07 20.34
C ASN A 173 7.48 14.64 19.85
N THR A 174 8.73 14.19 19.96
CA THR A 174 9.17 12.86 19.52
C THR A 174 8.44 11.70 20.20
N LEU A 175 8.17 11.78 21.51
CA LEU A 175 7.49 10.70 22.24
C LEU A 175 6.02 10.62 21.85
N GLU A 176 5.37 11.77 21.69
CA GLU A 176 3.99 11.84 21.20
C GLU A 176 3.88 11.27 19.79
N ARG A 177 4.85 11.59 18.93
CA ARG A 177 4.96 11.06 17.57
C ARG A 177 4.99 9.53 17.56
N ILE A 178 5.86 8.94 18.37
CA ILE A 178 5.98 7.47 18.50
C ILE A 178 4.68 6.86 19.03
N ARG A 179 4.06 7.50 20.03
CA ARG A 179 2.79 7.01 20.61
C ARG A 179 1.67 7.01 19.57
N ILE A 180 1.50 8.12 18.83
CA ILE A 180 0.45 8.25 17.81
C ILE A 180 0.72 7.28 16.66
N ASP A 181 1.95 7.20 16.18
CA ASP A 181 2.39 6.25 15.15
C ASP A 181 2.01 4.81 15.52
N HIS A 182 2.42 4.35 16.70
CA HIS A 182 2.09 3.00 17.20
C HIS A 182 0.58 2.78 17.34
N THR A 183 -0.16 3.78 17.83
CA THR A 183 -1.61 3.67 18.03
C THR A 183 -2.32 3.48 16.70
N VAL A 184 -1.96 4.29 15.70
CA VAL A 184 -2.56 4.27 14.36
C VAL A 184 -2.22 2.98 13.61
N LEU A 185 -0.94 2.61 13.56
CA LEU A 185 -0.50 1.42 12.82
C LEU A 185 -1.04 0.14 13.43
N ASN A 186 -1.05 0.02 14.76
CA ASN A 186 -1.62 -1.15 15.44
C ASN A 186 -3.12 -1.28 15.13
N ARG A 187 -3.86 -0.16 15.19
CA ARG A 187 -5.30 -0.17 14.88
C ARG A 187 -5.55 -0.59 13.43
N LEU A 188 -4.80 -0.04 12.47
CA LEU A 188 -4.90 -0.43 11.07
C LEU A 188 -4.56 -1.91 10.87
N GLN A 189 -3.49 -2.41 11.48
CA GLN A 189 -3.08 -3.81 11.34
C GLN A 189 -4.14 -4.78 11.89
N ILE A 190 -4.75 -4.48 13.05
CA ILE A 190 -5.85 -5.28 13.61
C ILE A 190 -7.04 -5.32 12.63
N LEU A 191 -7.41 -4.17 12.06
CA LEU A 191 -8.50 -4.10 11.07
C LEU A 191 -8.13 -4.87 9.79
N ALA A 192 -6.91 -4.74 9.29
CA ALA A 192 -6.45 -5.41 8.08
C ALA A 192 -6.43 -6.93 8.23
N GLN A 193 -5.99 -7.45 9.39
CA GLN A 193 -6.02 -8.89 9.66
C GLN A 193 -7.45 -9.43 9.78
N LYS A 194 -8.36 -8.65 10.37
CA LYS A 194 -9.77 -9.01 10.57
C LYS A 194 -10.57 -8.98 9.25
N PHE A 195 -10.43 -7.92 8.47
CA PHE A 195 -11.23 -7.68 7.26
C PHE A 195 -10.52 -8.07 5.96
N LYS A 196 -9.24 -8.49 6.04
CA LYS A 196 -8.43 -8.97 4.90
C LYS A 196 -8.29 -7.93 3.79
N PHE A 197 -7.69 -6.79 4.14
CA PHE A 197 -7.24 -5.77 3.19
C PHE A 197 -5.74 -5.50 3.35
N ALA A 198 -5.09 -4.99 2.31
CA ALA A 198 -3.68 -4.59 2.33
C ALA A 198 -3.51 -3.14 2.81
N ILE A 199 -2.44 -2.86 3.55
CA ILE A 199 -2.08 -1.50 3.96
C ILE A 199 -0.81 -1.10 3.23
N VAL A 200 -0.85 0.06 2.58
CA VAL A 200 0.31 0.66 1.90
C VAL A 200 0.57 2.05 2.48
N LEU A 201 1.79 2.27 2.93
CA LEU A 201 2.28 3.56 3.42
C LEU A 201 3.38 4.06 2.49
N THR A 202 3.49 5.36 2.32
CA THR A 202 4.69 5.97 1.74
C THR A 202 5.46 6.77 2.78
N ASN A 203 6.78 6.70 2.66
CA ASN A 203 7.71 7.38 3.54
C ASN A 203 8.84 8.04 2.73
N ASP A 204 9.24 9.22 3.15
CA ASP A 204 10.42 9.88 2.61
C ASP A 204 11.69 9.40 3.30
N VAL A 205 12.82 9.59 2.62
CA VAL A 205 14.12 9.38 3.24
C VAL A 205 14.61 10.66 3.93
N THR A 206 15.42 10.49 4.96
CA THR A 206 16.12 11.53 5.70
C THR A 206 17.58 11.15 5.86
N THR A 207 18.42 12.13 6.17
CA THR A 207 19.83 11.91 6.46
C THR A 207 20.00 11.57 7.94
N LYS A 208 20.60 10.42 8.25
CA LYS A 208 21.03 10.05 9.60
C LYS A 208 22.49 10.51 9.78
N LEU A 209 22.71 11.41 10.75
CA LEU A 209 24.04 11.90 11.09
C LEU A 209 24.67 10.94 12.10
N ASN A 210 25.69 10.20 11.66
CA ASN A 210 26.37 9.24 12.50
C ASN A 210 27.64 9.84 13.11
N GLY A 211 27.56 10.94 13.86
CA GLY A 211 28.73 11.51 14.56
C GLY A 211 29.99 11.64 13.67
N THR A 212 30.96 10.75 13.85
CA THR A 212 32.22 10.68 13.08
C THR A 212 32.17 9.86 11.78
N GLU A 213 31.12 9.08 11.57
CA GLU A 213 30.88 8.29 10.35
C GLU A 213 30.14 9.11 9.27
N PRO A 214 30.30 8.75 7.99
CA PRO A 214 29.58 9.40 6.90
C PRO A 214 28.07 9.29 7.11
N SER A 215 27.37 10.39 6.81
CA SER A 215 25.92 10.43 6.91
C SER A 215 25.27 9.42 5.97
N THR A 216 24.31 8.66 6.46
CA THR A 216 23.60 7.65 5.67
C THR A 216 22.18 8.08 5.38
N ILE A 217 21.64 7.63 4.25
CA ILE A 217 20.22 7.84 3.91
C ILE A 217 19.41 6.77 4.64
N ALA A 218 18.42 7.18 5.43
CA ALA A 218 17.55 6.30 6.18
C ALA A 218 16.08 6.71 6.00
N PRO A 219 15.11 5.79 6.10
CA PRO A 219 13.69 6.13 6.14
C PRO A 219 13.38 7.11 7.28
N ALA A 220 12.46 8.04 7.06
CA ALA A 220 12.02 8.93 8.12
C ALA A 220 11.21 8.18 9.20
N LEU A 221 10.92 8.85 10.33
CA LEU A 221 10.24 8.32 11.53
C LEU A 221 11.07 7.38 12.42
N GLY A 222 12.21 6.87 11.93
CA GLY A 222 13.18 6.14 12.74
C GLY A 222 12.76 4.70 13.09
N ASP A 223 13.54 4.07 13.96
CA ASP A 223 13.46 2.61 14.21
C ASP A 223 12.13 2.19 14.88
N SER A 224 11.55 3.04 15.71
CA SER A 224 10.26 2.77 16.37
C SER A 224 9.13 2.55 15.36
N HIS A 225 9.14 3.28 14.25
CA HIS A 225 8.22 3.09 13.12
C HIS A 225 8.60 1.83 12.32
N GLY A 226 9.90 1.65 12.05
CA GLY A 226 10.40 0.48 11.32
C GLY A 226 9.99 -0.87 11.91
N HIS A 227 9.93 -0.99 13.23
CA HIS A 227 9.46 -2.22 13.89
C HIS A 227 7.97 -2.55 13.68
N ARG A 228 7.16 -1.60 13.18
CA ARG A 228 5.73 -1.82 12.89
C ARG A 228 5.46 -2.15 11.43
N VAL A 229 6.39 -1.81 10.55
CA VAL A 229 6.29 -2.11 9.12
C VAL A 229 6.67 -3.58 8.89
N ASN A 230 5.80 -4.33 8.21
CA ASN A 230 6.08 -5.74 7.91
C ASN A 230 7.02 -5.88 6.71
N GLN A 231 6.85 -5.03 5.69
CA GLN A 231 7.62 -5.05 4.46
C GLN A 231 8.00 -3.63 4.07
N ARG A 232 9.29 -3.38 3.86
CA ARG A 232 9.83 -2.08 3.44
C ARG A 232 10.51 -2.23 2.10
N ILE A 233 10.08 -1.45 1.13
CA ILE A 233 10.61 -1.43 -0.24
C ILE A 233 11.23 -0.06 -0.47
N VAL A 234 12.54 -0.02 -0.71
CA VAL A 234 13.25 1.22 -0.99
C VAL A 234 13.30 1.45 -2.50
N LEU A 235 12.70 2.56 -2.94
CA LEU A 235 12.68 3.01 -4.32
C LEU A 235 13.78 4.03 -4.56
N GLY A 236 14.54 3.86 -5.64
CA GLY A 236 15.58 4.77 -6.09
C GLY A 236 15.51 4.99 -7.61
N GLN A 237 16.15 6.04 -8.10
CA GLN A 237 16.29 6.29 -9.54
C GLN A 237 17.57 5.62 -10.05
N THR A 238 17.47 4.87 -11.15
CA THR A 238 18.63 4.35 -11.87
C THR A 238 19.31 5.48 -12.66
N GLY A 239 20.60 5.70 -12.41
CA GLY A 239 21.40 6.75 -13.09
C GLY A 239 21.76 7.95 -12.21
N SER A 240 21.11 8.11 -11.06
CA SER A 240 21.66 8.84 -9.91
C SER A 240 22.34 7.82 -9.01
N GLU A 241 23.65 7.93 -8.77
CA GLU A 241 24.32 7.07 -7.79
C GLU A 241 23.50 7.08 -6.49
N PRO A 242 23.03 5.92 -6.00
CA PRO A 242 22.43 5.87 -4.68
C PRO A 242 23.57 6.13 -3.70
N GLY A 243 23.63 7.35 -3.17
CA GLY A 243 24.52 7.69 -2.06
C GLY A 243 24.24 6.77 -0.88
N GLY A 244 24.94 5.65 -0.82
CA GLY A 244 25.13 4.83 0.36
C GLY A 244 23.93 4.00 0.84
N LEU A 245 23.15 3.35 -0.03
CA LEU A 245 22.38 2.19 0.40
C LEU A 245 23.28 0.95 0.39
N LYS A 246 23.97 0.70 1.50
CA LYS A 246 24.45 -0.64 1.83
C LYS A 246 23.37 -1.33 2.67
N THR A 247 22.84 -2.41 2.12
CA THR A 247 21.98 -3.40 2.79
C THR A 247 22.64 -3.95 4.05
#